data_AF-A0A7C3G456-F1
#
_entry.id   AF-A0A7C3G456-F1
#
_cell.length_a   1.000
_cell.length_b   1.000
_cell.length_c   1.000
_cell.angle_alpha   90.00
_cell.angle_beta   90.00
_cell.angle_gamma   90.00
#
_symmetry.space_group_name_H-M   'P 1'
#
loop_
_entity.id
_entity.type
_entity.pdbx_description
1 polymer ?
#
loop_
_entity_poly.entity_id
_entity_poly.type
_entity_poly.pdbx_seq_one_letter_code
_entity_poly.pdbx_strand_id
1 'polypeptide(L)'
;MTNGEENIRDQAAQGAGGTSNTAPGEGARPAGYCRTCGRPLAESEVRTRDGVIYCEAHAPAATPPPRTEWEAPIDAGPGTSPGLAFVLGLIPGVGAIYNGQYAKGLIHVVIFGLIISILEAGAGGLEPLFGMLLATWIFYMAFEAYHTAKRRQAGLPVDEFSSLIPLKDGAGSLAGPVVLIALGVFFLLLTLDVIDLYQVVRFWPVLLIVLGVWMLISRRGAEGSKGGTQS
;
A
#
# COMPACT_ATOMS: atom_id res chain seq x y z
N MET A 1 54.68 53.54 15.98
CA MET A 1 53.81 52.42 16.37
C MET A 1 52.37 52.93 16.39
N THR A 2 51.74 53.14 15.23
CA THR A 2 50.34 53.63 15.14
C THR A 2 49.82 53.39 13.73
N ASN A 3 49.63 52.13 13.30
CA ASN A 3 49.04 51.79 11.99
C ASN A 3 48.36 50.42 12.08
N GLY A 4 47.38 50.26 12.98
CA GLY A 4 46.74 48.95 13.19
C GLY A 4 45.32 48.96 13.76
N GLU A 5 44.79 50.10 14.21
CA GLU A 5 43.52 50.12 14.97
C GLU A 5 42.33 50.75 14.23
N GLU A 6 42.53 51.36 13.05
CA GLU A 6 41.41 51.91 12.25
C GLU A 6 40.73 50.87 11.35
N ASN A 7 41.37 49.74 11.03
CA ASN A 7 40.79 48.74 10.09
C ASN A 7 39.76 47.79 10.74
N ILE A 8 39.63 47.77 12.07
CA ILE A 8 38.76 46.79 12.77
C ILE A 8 37.37 47.36 13.09
N ARG A 9 37.20 48.70 13.12
CA ARG A 9 35.88 49.31 13.35
C ARG A 9 35.00 49.36 12.10
N ASP A 10 35.59 49.34 10.90
CA ASP A 10 34.83 49.45 9.65
C ASP A 10 34.27 48.10 9.14
N GLN A 11 34.75 46.97 9.67
CA GLN A 11 34.27 45.64 9.28
C GLN A 11 33.09 45.13 10.10
N ALA A 12 32.74 45.80 11.20
CA ALA A 12 31.64 45.39 12.08
C ALA A 12 30.23 45.90 11.64
N ALA A 13 30.14 46.65 10.55
CA ALA A 13 28.88 47.23 10.05
C ALA A 13 28.35 46.60 8.75
N GLN A 14 28.96 45.51 8.23
CA GLN A 14 28.59 44.92 6.93
C GLN A 14 27.95 43.52 7.02
N GLY A 15 27.28 43.21 8.14
CA GLY A 15 26.72 41.88 8.41
C GLY A 15 25.23 41.83 8.72
N ALA A 16 24.45 42.86 8.36
CA ALA A 16 23.01 42.91 8.68
C ALA A 16 22.16 43.29 7.46
N GLY A 17 21.43 42.29 6.93
CA GLY A 17 20.10 42.47 6.34
C GLY A 17 19.93 43.53 5.26
N GLY A 18 20.68 43.44 4.16
CA GLY A 18 20.39 44.22 2.96
C GLY A 18 19.26 43.59 2.15
N THR A 19 18.00 43.79 2.53
CA THR A 19 16.91 43.71 1.55
C THR A 19 17.09 44.89 0.61
N SER A 20 17.82 44.70 -0.49
CA SER A 20 17.92 45.69 -1.55
C SER A 20 16.55 45.83 -2.21
N ASN A 21 15.69 46.67 -1.61
CA ASN A 21 14.56 47.29 -2.27
C ASN A 21 15.09 48.32 -3.28
N THR A 22 15.83 47.87 -4.28
CA THR A 22 16.13 48.70 -5.44
C THR A 22 14.85 48.78 -6.26
N ALA A 23 14.19 49.95 -6.23
CA ALA A 23 13.27 50.31 -7.29
C ALA A 23 14.02 50.20 -8.64
N PRO A 24 13.37 49.81 -9.74
CA PRO A 24 13.99 49.91 -11.05
C PRO A 24 14.50 51.34 -11.23
N GLY A 25 15.76 51.47 -11.68
CA GLY A 25 16.43 52.76 -11.84
C GLY A 25 15.52 53.77 -12.54
N GLU A 26 15.57 55.01 -12.06
CA GLU A 26 14.66 56.10 -12.46
C GLU A 26 14.66 56.25 -14.01
N GLY A 27 13.59 55.75 -14.65
CA GLY A 27 13.42 55.74 -16.11
C GLY A 27 13.27 54.35 -16.77
N ALA A 28 13.52 53.24 -16.06
CA ALA A 28 13.33 51.91 -16.62
C ALA A 28 11.84 51.49 -16.60
N ARG A 29 11.31 51.06 -17.76
CA ARG A 29 9.95 50.50 -17.85
C ARG A 29 9.89 49.21 -17.01
N PRO A 30 8.90 49.04 -16.12
CA PRO A 30 8.79 47.83 -15.32
C PRO A 30 8.48 46.63 -16.22
N ALA A 31 9.14 45.51 -15.96
CA ALA A 31 8.90 44.25 -16.68
C ALA A 31 7.53 43.64 -16.31
N GLY A 32 7.01 43.98 -15.13
CA GLY A 32 5.67 43.62 -14.68
C GLY A 32 5.36 44.14 -13.28
N TYR A 33 4.17 43.81 -12.78
CA TYR A 33 3.72 44.16 -11.43
C TYR A 33 3.37 42.88 -10.67
N CYS A 34 3.74 42.83 -9.38
CA CYS A 34 3.34 41.71 -8.52
C CYS A 34 1.81 41.70 -8.34
N ARG A 35 1.15 40.56 -8.60
CA ARG A 35 -0.31 40.41 -8.45
C ARG A 35 -0.80 40.65 -7.02
N THR A 36 0.01 40.35 -6.01
CA THR A 36 -0.41 40.41 -4.59
C THR A 36 -0.24 41.81 -4.00
N CYS A 37 0.88 42.49 -4.24
CA CYS A 37 1.18 43.79 -3.62
C CYS A 37 1.24 44.97 -4.59
N GLY A 38 1.14 44.75 -5.90
CA GLY A 38 1.12 45.80 -6.92
C GLY A 38 2.46 46.51 -7.15
N ARG A 39 3.56 46.03 -6.53
CA ARG A 39 4.90 46.63 -6.70
C ARG A 39 5.44 46.41 -8.13
N PRO A 40 6.02 47.43 -8.79
CA PRO A 40 6.73 47.26 -10.06
C PRO A 40 8.02 46.46 -9.85
N LEU A 41 8.28 45.50 -10.75
CA LEU A 41 9.43 44.61 -10.69
C LEU A 41 10.38 44.84 -11.86
N ALA A 42 11.69 44.80 -11.58
CA ALA A 42 12.71 44.70 -12.61
C ALA A 42 12.71 43.29 -13.21
N GLU A 43 13.28 43.12 -14.41
CA GLU A 43 13.33 41.82 -15.12
C GLU A 43 13.96 40.71 -14.26
N SER A 44 14.95 41.04 -13.42
CA SER A 44 15.60 40.10 -12.50
C SER A 44 14.76 39.67 -11.30
N GLU A 45 13.68 40.39 -10.99
CA GLU A 45 12.84 40.17 -9.79
C GLU A 45 11.52 39.45 -10.11
N VAL A 46 11.21 39.27 -11.41
CA VAL A 46 9.96 38.65 -11.87
C VAL A 46 9.97 37.15 -11.56
N ARG A 47 9.02 36.69 -10.74
CA ARG A 47 8.75 35.27 -10.51
C ARG A 47 7.41 34.91 -11.16
N THR A 48 7.43 34.08 -12.19
CA THR A 48 6.22 33.65 -12.89
C THR A 48 5.79 32.26 -12.45
N ARG A 49 4.51 32.13 -12.07
CA ARG A 49 3.83 30.86 -11.73
C ARG A 49 2.48 30.84 -12.44
N ASP A 50 2.24 29.81 -13.26
CA ASP A 50 1.01 29.65 -14.06
C ASP A 50 0.63 30.92 -14.87
N GLY A 51 1.64 31.60 -15.42
CA GLY A 51 1.46 32.83 -16.22
C GLY A 51 1.22 34.11 -15.40
N VAL A 52 1.31 34.05 -14.07
CA VAL A 52 1.09 35.18 -13.17
C VAL A 52 2.40 35.66 -12.55
N ILE A 53 2.60 36.98 -12.52
CA ILE A 53 3.81 37.63 -12.00
C ILE A 53 3.71 37.90 -10.49
N TYR A 54 4.72 37.43 -9.75
CA TYR A 54 4.90 37.64 -8.32
C TYR A 54 6.30 38.22 -8.02
N CYS A 55 6.45 38.93 -6.91
CA CYS A 55 7.75 39.26 -6.34
C CYS A 55 8.26 38.10 -5.47
N GLU A 56 9.54 38.10 -5.12
CA GLU A 56 10.14 37.04 -4.28
C GLU A 56 9.37 36.76 -2.99
N ALA A 57 8.96 37.81 -2.27
CA ALA A 57 8.20 37.68 -1.03
C ALA A 57 6.78 37.10 -1.19
N HIS A 58 6.20 37.16 -2.39
CA HIS A 58 4.82 36.72 -2.66
C HIS A 58 4.75 35.58 -3.67
N ALA A 59 5.89 35.02 -4.08
CA ALA A 59 5.90 33.87 -4.96
C ALA A 59 5.32 32.67 -4.20
N PRO A 60 4.27 32.00 -4.73
CA PRO A 60 3.73 30.82 -4.07
C PRO A 60 4.81 29.76 -3.95
N ALA A 61 4.83 29.08 -2.80
CA ALA A 61 5.75 27.98 -2.54
C ALA A 61 5.68 26.97 -3.70
N ALA A 62 6.82 26.41 -4.09
CA ALA A 62 6.84 25.36 -5.09
C ALA A 62 5.92 24.22 -4.61
N THR A 63 4.95 23.84 -5.44
CA THR A 63 4.20 22.61 -5.22
C THR A 63 5.23 21.50 -5.10
N PRO A 64 5.27 20.72 -4.00
CA PRO A 64 6.13 19.55 -3.95
C PRO A 64 5.83 18.70 -5.18
N PRO A 65 6.84 18.01 -5.75
CA PRO A 65 6.59 17.13 -6.90
C PRO A 65 5.38 16.25 -6.58
N PRO A 66 4.48 16.01 -7.54
CA PRO A 66 3.35 15.11 -7.30
C PRO A 66 3.95 13.81 -6.78
N ARG A 67 3.69 13.51 -5.49
CA ARG A 67 3.97 12.19 -4.96
C ARG A 67 3.26 11.26 -5.91
N THR A 68 4.01 10.37 -6.56
CA THR A 68 3.36 9.29 -7.28
C THR A 68 2.46 8.62 -6.26
N GLU A 69 1.22 8.37 -6.65
CA GLU A 69 0.17 7.80 -5.79
C GLU A 69 0.57 6.44 -5.19
N TRP A 70 1.73 5.92 -5.62
CA TRP A 70 2.38 4.68 -5.21
C TRP A 70 3.42 4.82 -4.08
N GLU A 71 3.80 6.03 -3.69
CA GLU A 71 4.45 6.22 -2.39
C GLU A 71 3.37 6.17 -1.33
N ALA A 72 3.05 4.94 -0.90
CA ALA A 72 2.33 4.71 0.33
C ALA A 72 2.96 5.62 1.40
N PRO A 73 2.15 6.32 2.21
CA PRO A 73 2.67 6.96 3.40
C PRO A 73 3.54 5.91 4.08
N ILE A 74 4.82 6.23 4.26
CA ILE A 74 5.64 5.62 5.30
C ILE A 74 4.99 6.06 6.61
N ASP A 75 3.84 5.46 6.91
CA ASP A 75 3.30 5.39 8.24
C ASP A 75 4.28 4.46 8.97
N ALA A 76 5.41 5.04 9.35
CA ALA A 76 6.12 4.66 10.56
C ALA A 76 5.18 4.98 11.73
N GLY A 77 4.05 4.27 11.78
CA GLY A 77 3.11 4.33 12.87
C GLY A 77 3.85 3.97 14.15
N PRO A 78 3.52 4.63 15.26
CA PRO A 78 4.17 4.37 16.53
C PRO A 78 4.00 2.89 16.93
N GLY A 79 5.11 2.21 17.22
CA GLY A 79 5.13 1.04 18.12
C GLY A 79 4.39 -0.22 17.68
N THR A 80 4.56 -0.70 16.43
CA THR A 80 4.19 -2.09 16.12
C THR A 80 5.11 -3.04 16.91
N SER A 81 4.54 -3.80 17.85
CA SER A 81 5.31 -4.73 18.69
C SER A 81 5.09 -6.18 18.22
N PRO A 82 6.13 -6.86 17.70
CA PRO A 82 5.97 -8.22 17.17
C PRO A 82 5.50 -9.23 18.21
N GLY A 83 5.90 -9.07 19.48
CA GLY A 83 5.47 -9.94 20.58
C GLY A 83 3.96 -9.83 20.84
N LEU A 84 3.40 -8.62 20.83
CA LEU A 84 1.96 -8.43 20.98
C LEU A 84 1.20 -8.99 19.77
N ALA A 85 1.73 -8.76 18.55
CA ALA A 85 1.16 -9.33 17.33
C ALA A 85 1.10 -10.86 17.37
N PHE A 86 2.12 -11.52 17.93
CA PHE A 86 2.14 -12.98 18.12
C PHE A 86 1.01 -13.45 19.04
N VAL A 87 0.87 -12.82 20.23
CA VAL A 87 -0.17 -13.18 21.20
C VAL A 87 -1.56 -12.94 20.62
N LEU A 88 -1.76 -11.81 19.93
CA LEU A 88 -3.01 -11.50 19.24
C LEU A 88 -3.29 -12.47 18.08
N GLY A 89 -2.25 -13.01 17.44
CA GLY A 89 -2.39 -13.98 16.35
C GLY A 89 -2.84 -15.37 16.79
N LEU A 90 -2.83 -15.67 18.09
CA LEU A 90 -3.47 -16.89 18.63
C LEU A 90 -5.00 -16.81 18.55
N ILE A 91 -5.56 -15.61 18.50
CA ILE A 91 -6.98 -15.40 18.30
C ILE A 91 -7.23 -15.30 16.78
N PRO A 92 -8.09 -16.17 16.20
CA PRO A 92 -8.32 -16.20 14.76
C PRO A 92 -8.61 -14.81 14.18
N GLY A 93 -7.75 -14.38 13.26
CA GLY A 93 -7.85 -13.10 12.54
C GLY A 93 -7.38 -11.85 13.28
N VAL A 94 -7.32 -11.83 14.63
CA VAL A 94 -7.01 -10.62 15.40
C VAL A 94 -5.58 -10.15 15.20
N GLY A 95 -4.59 -11.05 15.14
CA GLY A 95 -3.20 -10.69 14.86
C GLY A 95 -3.01 -10.04 13.48
N ALA A 96 -3.80 -10.44 12.48
CA ALA A 96 -3.78 -9.81 11.16
C ALA A 96 -4.42 -8.41 11.19
N ILE A 97 -5.52 -8.23 11.93
CA ILE A 97 -6.19 -6.93 12.15
C ILE A 97 -5.29 -5.97 12.91
N TYR A 98 -4.52 -6.44 13.91
CA TYR A 98 -3.51 -5.64 14.60
C TYR A 98 -2.46 -5.08 13.63
N ASN A 99 -2.05 -5.91 12.67
CA ASN A 99 -1.17 -5.52 11.58
C ASN A 99 -1.90 -4.83 10.43
N GLY A 100 -3.14 -4.37 10.60
CA GLY A 100 -3.97 -3.69 9.60
C GLY A 100 -4.38 -4.53 8.36
N GLN A 101 -4.03 -5.82 8.30
CA GLN A 101 -4.40 -6.72 7.20
C GLN A 101 -5.81 -7.31 7.35
N TYR A 102 -6.84 -6.46 7.22
CA TYR A 102 -8.24 -6.84 7.47
C TYR A 102 -8.73 -8.05 6.65
N ALA A 103 -8.43 -8.13 5.36
CA ALA A 103 -8.88 -9.26 4.55
C ALA A 103 -8.18 -10.57 4.92
N LYS A 104 -6.93 -10.54 5.39
CA LYS A 104 -6.25 -11.73 5.91
C LYS A 104 -6.90 -12.13 7.22
N GLY A 105 -7.24 -11.15 8.06
CA GLY A 105 -8.04 -11.36 9.26
C GLY A 105 -9.33 -12.11 8.97
N LEU A 106 -10.09 -11.69 7.96
CA LEU A 106 -11.33 -12.36 7.53
C LEU A 106 -11.07 -13.79 7.04
N ILE A 107 -10.07 -13.98 6.18
CA ILE A 107 -9.69 -15.31 5.67
C ILE A 107 -9.33 -16.26 6.82
N HIS A 108 -8.57 -15.79 7.81
CA HIS A 108 -8.21 -16.55 9.00
C HIS A 108 -9.44 -17.02 9.79
N VAL A 109 -10.42 -16.14 10.00
CA VAL A 109 -11.68 -16.47 10.69
C VAL A 109 -12.51 -17.47 9.90
N VAL A 110 -12.64 -17.28 8.58
CA VAL A 110 -13.43 -18.17 7.71
C VAL A 110 -12.83 -19.57 7.65
N ILE A 111 -11.52 -19.68 7.43
CA ILE A 111 -10.83 -20.99 7.38
C ILE A 111 -10.90 -21.69 8.73
N PHE A 112 -10.70 -20.95 9.83
CA PHE A 112 -10.81 -21.52 11.17
C PHE A 112 -12.22 -22.06 11.44
N GLY A 113 -13.26 -21.28 11.11
CA GLY A 113 -14.66 -21.71 11.21
C GLY A 113 -14.97 -22.93 10.34
N LEU A 114 -14.43 -22.99 9.12
CA LEU A 114 -14.62 -24.12 8.22
C LEU A 114 -13.99 -25.42 8.77
N ILE A 115 -12.76 -25.34 9.30
CA ILE A 115 -12.09 -26.50 9.90
C ILE A 115 -12.89 -27.03 11.09
N ILE A 116 -13.36 -26.14 11.98
CA ILE A 116 -14.21 -26.53 13.12
C ILE A 116 -15.52 -27.14 12.64
N SER A 117 -16.17 -26.53 11.64
CA SER A 117 -17.42 -27.04 11.09
C SER A 117 -17.27 -28.46 10.53
N ILE A 118 -16.14 -28.78 9.88
CA ILE A 118 -15.87 -30.12 9.37
C ILE A 118 -15.59 -31.11 10.50
N LEU A 119 -14.85 -30.70 11.53
CA LEU A 119 -14.59 -31.54 12.70
C LEU A 119 -15.88 -31.89 13.45
N GLU A 120 -16.77 -30.93 13.62
CA GLU A 120 -18.08 -31.11 14.27
C GLU A 120 -19.04 -31.95 13.42
N ALA A 121 -19.04 -31.76 12.09
CA ALA A 121 -19.90 -32.52 11.18
C ALA A 121 -19.49 -34.00 11.01
N GLY A 122 -18.28 -34.37 11.46
CA GLY A 122 -17.71 -35.70 11.26
C GLY A 122 -16.93 -35.78 9.94
N ALA A 123 -15.61 -35.94 10.04
CA ALA A 123 -14.70 -35.90 8.89
C ALA A 123 -14.51 -37.28 8.21
N GLY A 124 -15.33 -38.27 8.57
CA GLY A 124 -15.33 -39.59 7.94
C GLY A 124 -14.02 -40.38 8.12
N GLY A 125 -13.38 -40.27 9.29
CA GLY A 125 -12.08 -40.90 9.58
C GLY A 125 -10.87 -39.97 9.39
N LEU A 126 -11.08 -38.73 8.91
CA LEU A 126 -10.03 -37.71 8.76
C LEU A 126 -9.96 -36.76 9.97
N GLU A 127 -10.65 -37.04 11.07
CA GLU A 127 -10.70 -36.18 12.27
C GLU A 127 -9.30 -35.90 12.83
N PRO A 128 -8.37 -36.89 12.92
CA PRO A 128 -7.01 -36.61 13.38
C PRO A 128 -6.26 -35.64 12.44
N LEU A 129 -6.50 -35.75 11.13
CA LEU A 129 -5.89 -34.86 10.14
C LEU A 129 -6.38 -33.42 10.31
N PHE A 130 -7.69 -33.22 10.41
CA PHE A 130 -8.27 -31.90 10.62
C PHE A 130 -7.93 -31.32 12.00
N GLY A 131 -7.79 -32.14 13.03
CA GLY A 131 -7.31 -31.72 14.36
C GLY A 131 -5.85 -31.24 14.32
N MET A 132 -4.97 -31.98 13.64
CA MET A 132 -3.58 -31.55 13.42
C MET A 132 -3.51 -30.28 12.55
N LEU A 133 -4.36 -30.19 11.53
CA LEU A 133 -4.47 -29.02 10.66
C LEU A 133 -4.92 -27.79 11.46
N LEU A 134 -5.93 -27.93 12.32
CA LEU A 134 -6.40 -26.88 13.22
C LEU A 134 -5.28 -26.39 14.14
N ALA A 135 -4.56 -27.31 14.79
CA ALA A 135 -3.45 -26.96 15.66
C ALA A 135 -2.37 -26.18 14.90
N THR A 136 -1.96 -26.69 13.73
CA THR A 136 -0.97 -26.03 12.87
C THR A 136 -1.48 -24.67 12.38
N TRP A 137 -2.77 -24.55 12.08
CA TRP A 137 -3.40 -23.30 11.66
C TRP A 137 -3.33 -22.22 12.76
N ILE A 138 -3.60 -22.57 14.02
CA ILE A 138 -3.49 -21.65 15.16
C ILE A 138 -2.06 -21.13 15.31
N PHE A 139 -1.06 -22.02 15.28
CA PHE A 139 0.34 -21.61 15.36
C PHE A 139 0.75 -20.77 14.15
N TYR A 140 0.35 -21.18 12.95
CA TYR A 140 0.58 -20.44 11.71
C TYR A 140 0.09 -18.99 11.84
N MET A 141 -1.14 -18.76 12.32
CA MET A 141 -1.69 -17.40 12.48
C MET A 141 -0.87 -16.54 13.46
N ALA A 142 -0.38 -17.13 14.56
CA ALA A 142 0.48 -16.42 15.52
C ALA A 142 1.84 -16.04 14.91
N PHE A 143 2.50 -16.97 14.22
CA PHE A 143 3.78 -16.70 13.53
C PHE A 143 3.62 -15.74 12.36
N GLU A 144 2.51 -15.84 11.63
CA GLU A 144 2.17 -14.94 10.53
C GLU A 144 2.06 -13.50 11.05
N ALA A 145 1.30 -13.28 12.13
CA ALA A 145 1.15 -11.98 12.75
C ALA A 145 2.47 -11.43 13.29
N TYR A 146 3.33 -12.27 13.88
CA TYR A 146 4.68 -11.89 14.32
C TYR A 146 5.57 -11.45 13.14
N HIS A 147 5.64 -12.25 12.09
CA HIS A 147 6.50 -11.97 10.93
C HIS A 147 6.01 -10.75 10.16
N THR A 148 4.71 -10.53 10.11
CA THR A 148 4.09 -9.35 9.52
C THR A 148 4.41 -8.09 10.34
N ALA A 149 4.27 -8.14 11.66
CA ALA A 149 4.67 -7.05 12.55
C ALA A 149 6.16 -6.72 12.45
N LYS A 150 7.02 -7.74 12.38
CA LYS A 150 8.47 -7.56 12.22
C LYS A 150 8.84 -6.91 10.87
N ARG A 151 8.13 -7.26 9.80
CA ARG A 151 8.30 -6.62 8.48
C ARG A 151 7.86 -5.16 8.50
N ARG A 152 6.73 -4.84 9.15
CA ARG A 152 6.28 -3.44 9.35
C ARG A 152 7.27 -2.63 10.16
N GLN A 153 7.79 -3.20 11.25
CA GLN A 153 8.80 -2.55 12.08
C GLN A 153 10.10 -2.28 11.31
N ALA A 154 10.45 -3.15 10.35
CA ALA A 154 11.60 -2.97 9.48
C ALA A 154 11.35 -1.95 8.33
N GLY A 155 10.17 -1.32 8.26
CA GLY A 155 9.80 -0.42 7.18
C GLY A 155 9.65 -1.10 5.82
N LEU A 156 9.57 -2.43 5.78
CA LEU A 156 9.33 -3.17 4.56
C LEU A 156 7.87 -3.02 4.15
N PRO A 157 7.56 -2.89 2.85
CA PRO A 157 6.18 -2.88 2.39
C PRO A 157 5.54 -4.21 2.79
N VAL A 158 4.39 -4.10 3.44
CA VAL A 158 3.61 -5.25 3.86
C VAL A 158 2.28 -5.16 3.13
N ASP A 159 2.10 -6.01 2.12
CA ASP A 159 0.89 -6.03 1.31
C ASP A 159 -0.35 -6.24 2.20
N GLU A 160 -1.07 -5.14 2.41
CA GLU A 160 -2.38 -5.09 3.06
C GLU A 160 -3.49 -5.48 2.10
N PHE A 161 -3.08 -6.11 1.00
CA PHE A 161 -3.82 -6.29 -0.21
C PHE A 161 -4.15 -5.00 -1.01
N SER A 162 -3.14 -4.16 -1.32
CA SER A 162 -3.13 -3.35 -2.56
C SER A 162 -3.02 -4.21 -3.84
N SER A 163 -3.21 -5.52 -3.66
CA SER A 163 -3.39 -6.59 -4.63
C SER A 163 -4.71 -7.37 -4.40
N LEU A 164 -5.60 -6.96 -3.47
CA LEU A 164 -6.88 -7.68 -3.22
C LEU A 164 -7.71 -7.79 -4.48
N ILE A 165 -7.53 -6.83 -5.41
CA ILE A 165 -7.78 -6.84 -6.85
C ILE A 165 -7.09 -5.57 -7.44
N PRO A 166 -6.05 -5.65 -8.29
CA PRO A 166 -5.83 -4.70 -9.37
C PRO A 166 -6.41 -5.34 -10.62
N LEU A 167 -7.60 -4.91 -11.03
CA LEU A 167 -8.05 -5.23 -12.38
C LEU A 167 -7.07 -4.58 -13.31
N LYS A 168 -6.36 -5.42 -14.05
CA LYS A 168 -5.87 -5.06 -15.37
C LYS A 168 -6.97 -4.22 -16.03
N ASP A 169 -6.62 -2.97 -16.33
CA ASP A 169 -7.50 -1.88 -16.75
C ASP A 169 -8.70 -2.38 -17.56
N GLY A 170 -9.93 -2.32 -17.01
CA GLY A 170 -11.14 -2.48 -17.85
C GLY A 170 -12.46 -2.99 -17.25
N ALA A 171 -12.53 -3.66 -16.09
CA ALA A 171 -13.83 -4.16 -15.61
C ALA A 171 -13.87 -4.33 -14.09
N GLY A 172 -14.74 -3.64 -13.36
CA GLY A 172 -14.91 -3.85 -11.90
C GLY A 172 -14.98 -5.34 -11.53
N SER A 173 -14.11 -5.80 -10.64
CA SER A 173 -13.94 -7.23 -10.32
C SER A 173 -15.09 -7.67 -9.44
N LEU A 174 -16.16 -8.10 -10.09
CA LEU A 174 -17.24 -8.84 -9.46
C LEU A 174 -16.76 -10.23 -9.00
N ALA A 175 -15.53 -10.65 -9.33
CA ALA A 175 -15.01 -11.97 -8.99
C ALA A 175 -14.96 -12.20 -7.47
N GLY A 176 -14.54 -11.21 -6.68
CA GLY A 176 -14.51 -11.34 -5.21
C GLY A 176 -15.90 -11.61 -4.61
N PRO A 177 -16.88 -10.71 -4.85
CA PRO A 177 -18.26 -10.91 -4.41
C PRO A 177 -18.90 -12.20 -4.94
N VAL A 178 -18.68 -12.53 -6.22
CA VAL A 178 -19.22 -13.76 -6.84
C VAL A 178 -18.65 -15.01 -6.18
N VAL A 179 -17.34 -15.05 -5.90
CA VAL A 179 -16.72 -16.17 -5.19
C VAL A 179 -17.28 -16.30 -3.77
N LEU A 180 -17.48 -15.18 -3.07
CA LEU A 180 -18.06 -15.21 -1.72
C LEU A 180 -19.50 -15.74 -1.72
N ILE A 181 -20.32 -15.30 -2.69
CA ILE A 181 -21.69 -15.79 -2.87
C ILE A 181 -21.68 -17.29 -3.20
N ALA A 182 -20.84 -17.72 -4.14
CA ALA A 182 -20.73 -19.12 -4.53
C ALA A 182 -20.31 -20.01 -3.34
N LEU A 183 -19.32 -19.56 -2.55
CA LEU A 183 -18.87 -20.26 -1.36
C LEU A 183 -19.98 -20.35 -0.29
N GLY A 184 -20.73 -19.27 -0.09
CA GLY A 184 -21.87 -19.24 0.84
C GLY A 184 -23.00 -20.17 0.41
N VAL A 185 -23.37 -20.17 -0.88
CA VAL A 185 -24.36 -21.10 -1.44
C VAL A 185 -23.88 -22.54 -1.30
N PHE A 186 -22.61 -22.82 -1.57
CA PHE A 186 -22.03 -24.15 -1.40
C PHE A 186 -22.09 -24.62 0.06
N PHE A 187 -21.72 -23.76 1.01
CA PHE A 187 -21.82 -24.06 2.44
C PHE A 187 -23.27 -24.32 2.89
N LEU A 188 -24.22 -23.56 2.34
CA LEU A 188 -25.64 -23.75 2.61
C LEU A 188 -26.15 -25.10 2.08
N LEU A 189 -25.69 -25.52 0.90
CA LEU A 189 -26.02 -26.82 0.32
C LEU A 189 -25.41 -27.99 1.12
N LEU A 190 -24.20 -27.82 1.65
CA LEU A 190 -23.59 -28.78 2.58
C LEU A 190 -24.42 -28.91 3.86
N THR A 191 -24.91 -27.79 4.41
CA THR A 191 -25.72 -27.80 5.65
C THR A 191 -27.11 -28.40 5.43
N LEU A 192 -27.69 -28.22 4.23
CA LEU A 192 -29.02 -28.74 3.89
C LEU A 192 -29.02 -30.25 3.57
N ASP A 193 -27.87 -30.93 3.71
CA ASP A 193 -27.68 -32.35 3.39
C ASP A 193 -28.03 -32.71 1.93
N VAL A 194 -28.05 -31.70 1.04
CA VAL A 194 -28.27 -31.90 -0.40
C VAL A 194 -27.00 -32.41 -1.06
N ILE A 195 -25.83 -32.09 -0.47
CA ILE A 195 -24.51 -32.50 -0.95
C ILE A 195 -23.74 -33.14 0.19
N ASP A 196 -23.43 -34.43 0.04
CA ASP A 196 -22.55 -35.14 0.96
C ASP A 196 -21.12 -34.60 0.90
N LEU A 197 -20.59 -34.19 2.06
CA LEU A 197 -19.21 -33.77 2.20
C LEU A 197 -18.24 -34.85 1.69
N TYR A 198 -18.56 -36.13 1.93
CA TYR A 198 -17.76 -37.27 1.46
C TYR A 198 -17.63 -37.31 -0.06
N GLN A 199 -18.72 -37.02 -0.78
CA GLN A 199 -18.72 -37.03 -2.24
C GLN A 199 -17.90 -35.87 -2.79
N VAL A 200 -18.02 -34.68 -2.20
CA VAL A 200 -17.20 -33.51 -2.57
C VAL A 200 -15.72 -33.80 -2.35
N VAL A 201 -15.35 -34.27 -1.16
CA VAL A 201 -13.96 -34.59 -0.83
C VAL A 201 -13.46 -35.67 -1.80
N ARG A 202 -14.25 -36.66 -2.20
CA ARG A 202 -13.80 -37.67 -3.17
C ARG A 202 -13.47 -37.12 -4.56
N PHE A 203 -14.14 -36.07 -5.03
CA PHE A 203 -13.89 -35.47 -6.35
C PHE A 203 -12.76 -34.42 -6.37
N TRP A 204 -12.21 -34.04 -5.21
CA TRP A 204 -11.09 -33.11 -5.10
C TRP A 204 -9.87 -33.44 -6.00
N PRO A 205 -9.46 -34.72 -6.20
CA PRO A 205 -8.28 -35.03 -7.01
C PRO A 205 -8.52 -34.74 -8.49
N VAL A 206 -9.75 -34.95 -8.96
CA VAL A 206 -10.13 -34.66 -10.35
C VAL A 206 -9.99 -33.17 -10.62
N LEU A 207 -10.41 -32.32 -9.69
CA LEU A 207 -10.28 -30.87 -9.80
C LEU A 207 -8.80 -30.44 -9.87
N LEU A 208 -7.93 -31.03 -9.03
CA LEU A 208 -6.49 -30.78 -9.10
C LEU A 208 -5.86 -31.22 -10.44
N ILE A 209 -6.29 -32.37 -10.97
CA ILE A 209 -5.82 -32.86 -12.28
C ILE A 209 -6.22 -31.89 -13.38
N VAL A 210 -7.49 -31.46 -13.40
CA VAL A 210 -7.99 -30.49 -14.39
C VAL A 210 -7.26 -29.15 -14.28
N LEU A 211 -7.07 -28.63 -13.05
CA LEU A 211 -6.35 -27.38 -12.80
C LEU A 211 -4.88 -27.49 -13.26
N GLY A 212 -4.22 -28.61 -12.95
CA GLY A 212 -2.84 -28.87 -13.36
C GLY A 212 -2.68 -28.95 -14.88
N VAL A 213 -3.59 -29.65 -15.56
CA VAL A 213 -3.64 -29.71 -17.04
C VAL A 213 -3.88 -28.33 -17.62
N TRP A 214 -4.80 -27.56 -17.05
CA TRP A 214 -5.12 -26.20 -17.50
C TRP A 214 -3.92 -25.26 -17.34
N MET A 215 -3.18 -25.32 -16.23
CA MET A 215 -1.96 -24.54 -16.02
C MET A 215 -0.88 -24.90 -17.06
N LEU A 216 -0.72 -26.18 -17.40
CA LEU A 216 0.24 -26.63 -18.40
C LEU A 216 -0.09 -26.09 -19.80
N ILE A 217 -1.37 -26.13 -20.19
CA ILE A 217 -1.83 -25.62 -21.49
C ILE A 217 -1.71 -24.10 -21.54
N SER A 218 -2.11 -23.41 -20.47
CA SER A 218 -2.04 -21.95 -20.37
C SER A 218 -0.59 -21.44 -20.42
N ARG A 219 0.34 -22.16 -19.79
CA ARG A 219 1.78 -21.87 -19.88
C ARG A 219 2.30 -22.03 -21.31
N ARG A 220 1.90 -23.09 -22.03
CA ARG A 220 2.31 -23.32 -23.42
C ARG A 220 1.69 -22.32 -24.41
N GLY A 221 0.45 -21.87 -24.16
CA GLY A 221 -0.21 -20.85 -24.98
C GLY A 221 0.41 -19.45 -24.87
N ALA A 222 0.94 -19.09 -23.70
CA ALA A 222 1.62 -17.82 -23.49
C ALA A 222 2.97 -17.69 -24.24
N GLU A 223 3.65 -18.82 -24.52
CA GLU A 223 4.90 -18.85 -25.29
C GLU A 223 4.68 -18.68 -26.79
N GLY A 224 3.50 -19.06 -27.32
CA GLY A 224 3.16 -18.91 -28.75
C GLY A 224 2.77 -17.48 -29.17
N SER A 225 2.39 -16.61 -28.24
CA SER A 225 1.90 -15.25 -28.57
C SER A 225 3.02 -14.22 -28.76
N LYS A 226 4.28 -14.52 -28.42
CA LYS A 226 5.41 -13.57 -28.53
C LYS A 226 6.27 -13.73 -29.79
N GLY A 227 5.96 -14.68 -30.68
CA GLY A 227 6.75 -14.98 -31.88
C GLY A 227 6.27 -14.37 -33.21
N GLY A 228 5.17 -13.61 -33.22
CA GLY A 228 4.44 -13.26 -34.45
C GLY A 228 4.60 -11.83 -35.00
N THR A 229 5.53 -11.01 -34.49
CA THR A 229 5.65 -9.61 -34.93
C THR A 229 7.09 -9.23 -35.22
N GLN A 230 7.71 -9.92 -36.18
CA GLN A 230 8.84 -9.38 -36.95
C GLN A 230 8.73 -9.89 -38.40
N SER A 231 8.13 -9.09 -39.27
CA SER A 231 8.21 -9.17 -40.72
C SER A 231 8.01 -7.77 -41.28
#